data_AF-F6R5V2-F1
#
_entry.id   AF-F6R5V2-F1
#
_cell.length_a   1.000
_cell.length_b   1.000
_cell.length_c   1.000
_cell.angle_alpha   90.00
_cell.angle_beta   90.00
_cell.angle_gamma   90.00
#
_symmetry.space_group_name_H-M   'P 1'
#
loop_
_entity.id
_entity.type
_entity.pdbx_description
1 polymer ?
#
loop_
_entity_poly.entity_id
_entity_poly.type
_entity_poly.pdbx_seq_one_letter_code
_entity_poly.pdbx_strand_id
1 'polypeptide(L)'
;MASSKRRPRRKSRAEGCDGFLARGLGRVRSACRDSLDKGSLMAQLGAVVAVASSFLCASLFSAVHKIEEGHIGVYYRGGALLTSTSGPGFHLMLPFITSYKSVQTTLQTDEVKNVPCGTSGGVMIYFDRIEVVNFLVPNAVYDIVKNYTADYDKALIFNKIHHELNQFCSVHTLQEVYIELFDQIDENLKLALQQDLTSMAPGLVIQAVRVTKPNIPEAIRRNYELMESEKTKLLIAAQKQKVVEKEAETERKKALIEAEKVAQVAEITYGQKVMEKETEKKISEIEDAAFLAREKAKADAECYTAMKIAEANKDLPAIQPRLVAVSKTKPADMVIEAYGHGQRTFGENYVQELLEKASNPKILSLCPEIKWHFIGHLQKQNVNKLMAVPNLFMLETVDSLKLADKVNSSWQKKGSPERLKVMVQINTSGEESKHGLPPSETIAVVEHINAKCPSLEFVGLMTIGSFGHDLSQGPNPDFQIEVGSTNVRIGSIIFGERDYSKKPTPDKCAADVKAPREVAQEH
;
A
#
# COMPACT_ATOMS: atom_id res chain seq x y z
N MET A 1 5.32 -78.58 27.43
CA MET A 1 6.37 -78.55 26.39
C MET A 1 7.72 -78.40 27.06
N ALA A 2 8.67 -79.25 26.64
CA ALA A 2 10.05 -79.44 27.08
C ALA A 2 10.90 -78.14 26.99
N SER A 3 12.13 -77.97 27.50
CA SER A 3 13.15 -78.79 28.17
C SER A 3 14.36 -77.88 28.42
N SER A 4 15.14 -78.09 29.48
CA SER A 4 16.62 -77.96 29.46
C SER A 4 17.22 -78.46 30.80
N LYS A 5 17.61 -79.75 30.90
CA LYS A 5 19.00 -80.30 30.94
C LYS A 5 19.89 -79.73 32.07
N ARG A 6 20.12 -80.43 33.19
CA ARG A 6 21.04 -81.56 33.53
C ARG A 6 22.44 -81.13 34.08
N ARG A 7 22.62 -81.31 35.42
CA ARG A 7 23.71 -81.95 36.26
C ARG A 7 25.15 -82.16 35.71
N PRO A 8 26.21 -82.42 36.54
CA PRO A 8 26.26 -83.11 37.87
C PRO A 8 27.22 -82.53 38.96
N ARG A 9 26.97 -82.64 40.28
CA ARG A 9 27.29 -83.70 41.29
C ARG A 9 28.77 -84.16 41.46
N ARG A 10 29.32 -83.97 42.67
CA ARG A 10 30.18 -84.96 43.38
C ARG A 10 30.00 -84.90 44.91
N LYS A 11 29.78 -86.10 45.49
CA LYS A 11 29.72 -86.48 46.92
C LYS A 11 31.17 -86.73 47.42
N SER A 12 31.49 -86.68 48.72
CA SER A 12 31.37 -87.84 49.63
C SER A 12 31.59 -87.51 51.11
N ARG A 13 30.71 -88.05 51.96
CA ARG A 13 30.86 -88.30 53.41
C ARG A 13 31.82 -89.49 53.64
N ALA A 14 32.48 -89.51 54.80
CA ALA A 14 33.00 -90.72 55.43
C ALA A 14 32.76 -90.65 56.95
N GLU A 15 32.20 -91.72 57.50
CA GLU A 15 32.10 -92.08 58.92
C GLU A 15 32.74 -93.47 59.08
N GLY A 16 33.30 -93.76 60.27
CA GLY A 16 33.31 -95.14 60.81
C GLY A 16 34.64 -95.75 61.28
N CYS A 17 34.89 -95.63 62.60
CA CYS A 17 35.28 -96.64 63.63
C CYS A 17 36.40 -97.72 63.50
N ASP A 18 37.10 -97.81 64.65
CA ASP A 18 37.62 -98.97 65.42
C ASP A 18 38.92 -99.73 65.08
N GLY A 19 39.91 -99.60 66.00
CA GLY A 19 40.31 -100.70 66.91
C GLY A 19 41.63 -101.48 66.71
N PHE A 20 42.48 -101.46 67.76
CA PHE A 20 43.24 -102.58 68.40
C PHE A 20 44.81 -102.75 68.31
N LEU A 21 45.45 -102.77 69.52
CA LEU A 21 46.70 -103.46 70.04
C LEU A 21 48.11 -103.13 69.45
N ALA A 22 49.29 -103.12 70.14
CA ALA A 22 49.75 -103.28 71.54
C ALA A 22 51.28 -102.98 71.73
N ARG A 23 51.68 -102.51 72.93
CA ARG A 23 52.91 -102.79 73.78
C ARG A 23 54.38 -102.54 73.33
N GLY A 24 55.17 -101.92 74.25
CA GLY A 24 56.63 -102.15 74.43
C GLY A 24 57.42 -101.15 75.32
N LEU A 25 57.78 -101.58 76.56
CA LEU A 25 58.90 -101.27 77.52
C LEU A 25 59.97 -100.18 77.16
N GLY A 26 60.66 -99.39 78.01
CA GLY A 26 60.98 -99.33 79.46
C GLY A 26 62.51 -99.08 79.70
N ARG A 27 62.90 -98.09 80.55
CA ARG A 27 64.27 -97.61 80.98
C ARG A 27 65.01 -96.68 79.99
N VAL A 28 65.50 -95.49 80.35
CA VAL A 28 66.58 -95.15 81.30
C VAL A 28 66.35 -93.74 81.93
N ARG A 29 66.30 -93.67 83.27
CA ARG A 29 66.42 -92.44 84.08
C ARG A 29 67.79 -92.50 84.78
N SER A 30 68.44 -91.34 85.00
CA SER A 30 69.47 -91.09 86.05
C SER A 30 70.85 -90.53 85.61
N ALA A 31 70.94 -89.56 84.68
CA ALA A 31 72.19 -88.81 84.47
C ALA A 31 72.03 -87.37 83.98
N CYS A 32 70.87 -86.74 84.21
CA CYS A 32 70.57 -85.42 83.65
C CYS A 32 69.76 -84.58 84.65
N ARG A 33 70.22 -84.48 85.91
CA ARG A 33 69.49 -83.71 86.94
C ARG A 33 70.24 -82.48 87.44
N ASP A 34 71.57 -82.42 87.33
CA ASP A 34 72.33 -81.32 87.97
C ASP A 34 72.89 -80.24 87.00
N SER A 35 72.69 -80.37 85.69
CA SER A 35 73.04 -79.33 84.69
C SER A 35 71.82 -78.62 84.09
N LEU A 36 70.60 -79.09 84.41
CA LEU A 36 69.35 -78.54 83.86
C LEU A 36 68.76 -77.37 84.65
N ASP A 37 69.20 -77.12 85.89
CA ASP A 37 68.57 -76.10 86.73
C ASP A 37 68.97 -74.66 86.38
N LYS A 38 70.17 -74.44 85.83
CA LYS A 38 70.57 -73.09 85.36
C LYS A 38 70.03 -72.74 83.96
N GLY A 39 69.83 -73.73 83.09
CA GLY A 39 69.26 -73.53 81.75
C GLY A 39 67.73 -73.44 81.74
N SER A 40 67.05 -74.18 82.63
CA SER A 40 65.59 -74.11 82.77
C SER A 40 65.12 -72.78 83.34
N LEU A 41 65.86 -72.22 84.32
CA LEU A 41 65.57 -70.89 84.85
C LEU A 41 65.71 -69.80 83.78
N MET A 42 66.76 -69.83 82.96
CA MET A 42 66.96 -68.86 81.87
C MET A 42 65.93 -69.00 80.72
N ALA A 43 65.51 -70.23 80.39
CA ALA A 43 64.49 -70.48 79.36
C ALA A 43 63.07 -70.09 79.83
N GLN A 44 62.72 -70.36 81.09
CA GLN A 44 61.46 -69.89 81.68
C GLN A 44 61.43 -68.37 81.82
N LEU A 45 62.55 -67.76 82.23
CA LEU A 45 62.68 -66.30 82.28
C LEU A 45 62.56 -65.69 80.88
N GLY A 46 63.17 -66.31 79.85
CA GLY A 46 63.05 -65.88 78.46
C GLY A 46 61.63 -65.98 77.89
N ALA A 47 60.87 -67.03 78.22
CA ALA A 47 59.47 -67.17 77.81
C ALA A 47 58.55 -66.16 78.53
N VAL A 48 58.76 -65.92 79.82
CA VAL A 48 58.04 -64.88 80.57
C VAL A 48 58.36 -63.49 80.02
N VAL A 49 59.62 -63.22 79.67
CA VAL A 49 60.03 -61.95 79.03
C VAL A 49 59.44 -61.83 77.62
N ALA A 50 59.36 -62.90 76.82
CA ALA A 50 58.75 -62.88 75.49
C ALA A 50 57.22 -62.63 75.56
N VAL A 51 56.51 -63.27 76.49
CA VAL A 51 55.08 -63.02 76.72
C VAL A 51 54.85 -61.62 77.28
N ALA A 52 55.67 -61.17 78.23
CA ALA A 52 55.60 -59.82 78.76
C ALA A 52 55.89 -58.76 77.68
N SER A 53 56.86 -59.00 76.80
CA SER A 53 57.21 -58.09 75.71
C SER A 53 56.16 -58.06 74.59
N SER A 54 55.53 -59.19 74.26
CA SER A 54 54.43 -59.24 73.28
C SER A 54 53.14 -58.64 73.84
N PHE A 55 52.83 -58.85 75.13
CA PHE A 55 51.75 -58.17 75.83
C PHE A 55 52.01 -56.66 75.93
N LEU A 56 53.25 -56.25 76.24
CA LEU A 56 53.66 -54.85 76.27
C LEU A 56 53.53 -54.21 74.88
N CYS A 57 54.03 -54.85 73.82
CA CYS A 57 53.86 -54.39 72.45
C CYS A 57 52.37 -54.31 72.05
N ALA A 58 51.56 -55.32 72.34
CA ALA A 58 50.12 -55.30 72.04
C ALA A 58 49.37 -54.21 72.82
N SER A 59 49.77 -53.95 74.07
CA SER A 59 49.23 -52.86 74.88
C SER A 59 49.62 -51.47 74.33
N LEU A 60 50.84 -51.33 73.80
CA LEU A 60 51.32 -50.11 73.16
C LEU A 60 50.63 -49.86 71.80
N PHE A 61 50.38 -50.92 71.01
CA PHE A 61 49.61 -50.80 69.77
C PHE A 61 48.13 -50.48 70.03
N SER A 62 47.54 -51.03 71.09
CA SER A 62 46.16 -50.72 71.50
C SER A 62 46.03 -49.36 72.19
N ALA A 63 47.15 -48.74 72.56
CA ALA A 63 47.19 -47.40 73.15
C ALA A 63 47.13 -46.30 72.09
N VAL A 64 47.47 -46.57 70.82
CA VAL A 64 47.42 -45.57 69.75
C VAL A 64 46.13 -45.72 68.97
N HIS A 65 45.39 -44.64 68.80
CA HIS A 65 44.26 -44.59 67.87
C HIS A 65 44.35 -43.36 66.96
N LYS A 66 43.65 -43.43 65.83
CA LYS A 66 43.61 -42.36 64.84
C LYS A 66 42.22 -41.73 64.83
N ILE A 67 42.18 -40.41 64.85
CA ILE A 67 40.98 -39.62 64.58
C ILE A 67 41.09 -39.11 63.15
N GLU A 68 40.06 -39.39 62.36
CA GLU A 68 40.00 -38.94 60.97
C GLU A 68 39.75 -37.43 60.87
N GLU A 69 40.15 -36.84 59.74
CA GLU A 69 39.84 -35.45 59.45
C GLU A 69 38.32 -35.19 59.51
N GLY A 70 37.96 -33.99 59.98
CA GLY A 70 36.55 -33.62 60.18
C GLY A 70 35.87 -34.24 61.40
N HIS A 71 36.59 -35.04 62.18
CA HIS A 71 36.10 -35.61 63.44
C HIS A 71 36.87 -35.08 64.64
N ILE A 72 36.20 -35.05 65.79
CA ILE A 72 36.78 -34.72 67.09
C ILE A 72 36.61 -35.93 68.01
N GLY A 73 37.71 -36.32 68.65
CA GLY A 73 37.73 -37.41 69.61
C GLY A 73 37.30 -36.94 70.99
N VAL A 74 36.29 -37.60 71.52
CA VAL A 74 35.88 -37.48 72.93
C VAL A 74 36.29 -38.75 73.68
N TYR A 75 36.86 -38.58 74.87
CA TYR A 75 37.42 -39.68 75.64
C TYR A 75 36.64 -39.91 76.92
N TYR A 76 36.50 -41.17 77.29
CA TYR A 76 35.84 -41.61 78.51
C TYR A 76 36.85 -42.39 79.34
N ARG A 77 36.96 -42.08 80.63
CA ARG A 77 37.79 -42.80 81.59
C ARG A 77 36.90 -43.47 82.63
N GLY A 78 36.85 -44.80 82.63
CA GLY A 78 35.95 -45.55 83.53
C GLY A 78 34.48 -45.13 83.40
N GLY A 79 34.05 -44.69 82.21
CA GLY A 79 32.69 -44.21 81.93
C GLY A 79 32.48 -42.70 82.10
N ALA A 80 33.41 -41.95 82.70
CA ALA A 80 33.30 -40.50 82.83
C ALA A 80 33.94 -39.77 81.64
N LEU A 81 33.24 -38.77 81.08
CA LEU A 81 33.72 -37.96 79.95
C LEU A 81 34.88 -37.03 80.40
N LEU A 82 36.02 -37.11 79.70
CA LEU A 82 37.17 -36.24 79.93
C LEU A 82 36.93 -34.85 79.30
N THR A 83 37.41 -33.80 79.97
CA THR A 83 37.26 -32.39 79.54
C THR A 83 38.09 -32.03 78.31
N SER A 84 39.13 -32.81 78.01
CA SER A 84 39.99 -32.60 76.84
C SER A 84 39.43 -33.34 75.63
N THR A 85 39.09 -32.59 74.59
CA THR A 85 38.80 -33.14 73.25
C THR A 85 40.06 -33.12 72.39
N SER A 86 40.25 -34.15 71.57
CA SER A 86 41.39 -34.21 70.63
C SER A 86 40.94 -33.95 69.20
N GLY A 87 41.70 -33.14 68.47
CA GLY A 87 41.51 -32.94 67.03
C GLY A 87 41.99 -34.13 66.18
N PRO A 88 41.93 -34.03 64.84
CA PRO A 88 42.39 -35.06 63.93
C PRO A 88 43.87 -35.43 64.14
N GLY A 89 44.21 -36.70 63.92
CA GLY A 89 45.58 -37.21 64.07
C GLY A 89 45.71 -38.45 64.96
N PHE A 90 46.96 -38.81 65.29
CA PHE A 90 47.28 -39.94 66.17
C PHE A 90 47.30 -39.48 67.63
N HIS A 91 46.56 -40.18 68.47
CA HIS A 91 46.45 -39.89 69.90
C HIS A 91 46.68 -41.14 70.74
N LEU A 92 47.18 -40.92 71.96
CA LEU A 92 47.47 -41.97 72.92
C LEU A 92 46.33 -42.08 73.95
N MET A 93 45.81 -43.28 74.13
CA MET A 93 44.83 -43.65 75.14
C MET A 93 45.40 -44.75 76.04
N LEU A 94 44.96 -44.80 77.30
CA LEU A 94 45.35 -45.84 78.24
C LEU A 94 44.52 -47.11 77.95
N PRO A 95 45.14 -48.22 77.52
CA PRO A 95 44.40 -49.44 77.23
C PRO A 95 43.64 -49.92 78.47
N PHE A 96 42.45 -50.48 78.26
CA PHE A 96 41.51 -51.01 79.28
C PHE A 96 40.81 -49.98 80.20
N ILE A 97 41.34 -48.77 80.37
CA ILE A 97 40.76 -47.76 81.28
C ILE A 97 40.04 -46.64 80.51
N THR A 98 40.57 -46.27 79.34
CA THR A 98 39.99 -45.21 78.51
C THR A 98 39.42 -45.77 77.22
N SER A 99 38.24 -45.29 76.84
CA SER A 99 37.60 -45.52 75.54
C SER A 99 37.37 -44.18 74.84
N TYR A 100 37.34 -44.15 73.52
CA TYR A 100 37.04 -42.94 72.75
C TYR A 100 35.84 -43.14 71.84
N LYS A 101 35.16 -42.04 71.51
CA LYS A 101 34.20 -41.96 70.39
C LYS A 101 34.62 -40.80 69.49
N SER A 102 34.52 -40.97 68.17
CA SER A 102 34.73 -39.91 67.20
C SER A 102 33.40 -39.25 66.86
N VAL A 103 33.30 -37.94 67.05
CA VAL A 103 32.13 -37.14 66.70
C VAL A 103 32.44 -36.36 65.44
N GLN A 104 31.58 -36.48 64.42
CA GLN A 104 31.72 -35.74 63.18
C GLN A 104 31.35 -34.27 63.40
N THR A 105 32.19 -33.36 62.92
CA THR A 105 32.00 -31.88 63.00
C THR A 105 31.86 -31.23 61.63
N THR A 106 32.13 -31.98 60.56
CA THR A 106 31.86 -31.56 59.19
C THR A 106 30.38 -31.66 58.87
N LEU A 107 29.99 -31.11 57.72
CA LEU A 107 28.64 -31.22 57.19
C LEU A 107 28.25 -32.71 57.07
N GLN A 108 27.20 -33.10 57.78
CA GLN A 108 26.62 -34.43 57.77
C GLN A 108 25.14 -34.36 57.37
N THR A 109 24.61 -35.48 56.88
CA THR A 109 23.20 -35.59 56.49
C THR A 109 22.57 -36.73 57.26
N ASP A 110 21.64 -36.38 58.14
CA ASP A 110 20.89 -37.35 58.93
C ASP A 110 19.60 -37.69 58.18
N GLU A 111 19.35 -38.98 58.00
CA GLU A 111 18.20 -39.49 57.25
C GLU A 111 17.19 -40.13 58.22
N VAL A 112 15.99 -39.59 58.25
CA VAL A 112 14.85 -40.12 58.99
C VAL A 112 13.89 -40.79 58.01
N LYS A 113 13.58 -42.08 58.23
CA LYS A 113 12.73 -42.88 57.34
C LYS A 113 11.40 -43.23 57.99
N ASN A 114 10.36 -43.32 57.17
CA ASN A 114 9.03 -43.82 57.53
C ASN A 114 8.45 -43.11 58.76
N VAL A 115 8.35 -41.78 58.70
CA VAL A 115 7.75 -40.98 59.78
C VAL A 115 6.22 -41.02 59.63
N PRO A 116 5.48 -41.64 60.57
CA PRO A 116 4.02 -41.59 60.54
C PRO A 116 3.53 -40.21 60.97
N CYS A 117 2.51 -39.71 60.27
CA CYS A 117 1.85 -38.45 60.56
C CYS A 117 0.32 -38.60 60.51
N GLY A 118 -0.38 -38.16 61.56
CA GLY A 118 -1.83 -38.11 61.58
C GLY A 118 -2.36 -36.74 61.15
N THR A 119 -3.18 -36.69 60.11
CA THR A 119 -3.82 -35.43 59.66
C THR A 119 -5.06 -35.09 60.50
N SER A 120 -5.51 -33.82 60.49
CA SER A 120 -6.74 -33.39 61.19
C SER A 120 -8.00 -34.16 60.76
N GLY A 121 -8.00 -34.69 59.53
CA GLY A 121 -9.06 -35.55 58.98
C GLY A 121 -8.99 -37.02 59.41
N GLY A 122 -8.08 -37.39 60.32
CA GLY A 122 -7.95 -38.76 60.84
C GLY A 122 -7.26 -39.75 59.88
N VAL A 123 -6.71 -39.28 58.77
CA VAL A 123 -5.96 -40.12 57.83
C VAL A 123 -4.48 -40.16 58.25
N MET A 124 -3.94 -41.37 58.37
CA MET A 124 -2.52 -41.61 58.60
C MET A 124 -1.75 -41.56 57.27
N ILE A 125 -0.75 -40.70 57.21
CA ILE A 125 0.22 -40.58 56.10
C ILE A 125 1.62 -40.91 56.58
N TYR A 126 2.50 -41.26 55.64
CA TYR A 126 3.89 -41.60 55.95
C TYR A 126 4.84 -40.77 55.10
N PHE A 127 5.84 -40.17 55.73
CA PHE A 127 6.95 -39.56 55.01
C PHE A 127 8.05 -40.59 54.82
N ASP A 128 8.32 -40.95 53.56
CA ASP A 128 9.27 -42.00 53.22
C ASP A 128 10.69 -41.62 53.66
N ARG A 129 11.06 -40.34 53.45
CA ARG A 129 12.39 -39.83 53.77
C ARG A 129 12.39 -38.35 54.14
N ILE A 130 13.13 -38.03 55.19
CA ILE A 130 13.47 -36.66 55.58
C ILE A 130 14.99 -36.59 55.74
N GLU A 131 15.62 -35.67 55.03
CA GLU A 131 17.07 -35.46 55.06
C GLU A 131 17.35 -34.13 55.77
N VAL A 132 18.18 -34.18 56.83
CA VAL A 132 18.58 -32.99 57.59
C VAL A 132 20.08 -32.81 57.51
N VAL A 133 20.49 -31.75 56.82
CA VAL A 133 21.90 -31.38 56.68
C VAL A 133 22.29 -30.51 57.86
N ASN A 134 23.25 -30.96 58.66
CA ASN A 134 23.71 -30.26 59.86
C ASN A 134 25.22 -30.33 60.02
N PHE A 135 25.77 -29.49 60.89
CA PHE A 135 27.15 -29.58 61.33
C PHE A 135 27.28 -29.11 62.78
N LEU A 136 28.24 -29.68 63.51
CA LEU A 136 28.51 -29.36 64.90
C LEU A 136 29.81 -28.55 65.00
N VAL A 137 29.73 -27.35 65.60
CA VAL A 137 30.90 -26.49 65.81
C VAL A 137 31.91 -27.18 66.75
N PRO A 138 33.21 -27.27 66.38
CA PRO A 138 34.25 -27.93 67.16
C PRO A 138 34.27 -27.61 68.66
N ASN A 139 34.08 -26.33 69.00
CA ASN A 139 34.16 -25.85 70.39
C ASN A 139 32.98 -26.32 71.25
N ALA A 140 31.85 -26.68 70.65
CA ALA A 140 30.64 -27.12 71.36
C ALA A 140 30.58 -28.65 71.58
N VAL A 141 31.50 -29.41 70.98
CA VAL A 141 31.47 -30.88 70.99
C VAL A 141 31.46 -31.46 72.41
N TYR A 142 32.27 -30.89 73.32
CA TYR A 142 32.32 -31.36 74.70
C TYR A 142 30.97 -31.20 75.42
N ASP A 143 30.35 -30.02 75.31
CA ASP A 143 29.09 -29.71 76.00
C ASP A 143 27.91 -30.51 75.43
N ILE A 144 27.85 -30.70 74.11
CA ILE A 144 26.82 -31.51 73.47
C ILE A 144 26.94 -32.98 73.89
N VAL A 145 28.14 -33.54 73.85
CA VAL A 145 28.34 -34.95 74.24
C VAL A 145 28.08 -35.17 75.73
N LYS A 146 28.40 -34.18 76.57
CA LYS A 146 28.12 -34.24 78.02
C LYS A 146 26.62 -34.26 78.31
N ASN A 147 25.84 -33.44 77.62
CA ASN A 147 24.41 -33.28 77.88
C ASN A 147 23.53 -34.29 77.12
N TYR A 148 23.93 -34.68 75.91
CA TYR A 148 23.11 -35.49 74.98
C TYR A 148 23.79 -36.77 74.49
N THR A 149 24.96 -37.11 75.03
CA THR A 149 25.80 -38.26 74.61
C THR A 149 26.38 -38.10 73.20
N ALA A 150 27.19 -39.08 72.77
CA ALA A 150 27.80 -39.05 71.43
C ALA A 150 26.79 -39.27 70.29
N ASP A 151 25.61 -39.82 70.58
CA ASP A 151 24.54 -40.11 69.61
C ASP A 151 23.45 -39.01 69.73
N TYR A 152 23.89 -37.76 69.68
CA TYR A 152 23.05 -36.57 69.92
C TYR A 152 22.02 -36.31 68.80
N ASP A 153 22.33 -36.75 67.58
CA ASP A 153 21.50 -36.71 66.39
C ASP A 153 20.12 -37.35 66.62
N LYS A 154 20.10 -38.51 67.30
CA LYS A 154 18.85 -39.22 67.60
C LYS A 154 17.95 -38.44 68.57
N ALA A 155 18.55 -37.82 69.58
CA ALA A 155 17.79 -37.11 70.61
C ALA A 155 17.33 -35.72 70.14
N LEU A 156 18.23 -34.97 69.49
CA LEU A 156 18.02 -33.56 69.15
C LEU A 156 17.36 -33.36 67.79
N ILE A 157 17.63 -34.25 66.82
CA ILE A 157 17.13 -34.11 65.43
C ILE A 157 16.01 -35.11 65.18
N PHE A 158 16.26 -36.42 65.29
CA PHE A 158 15.28 -37.46 64.93
C PHE A 158 13.98 -37.34 65.74
N ASN A 159 14.05 -37.33 67.07
CA ASN A 159 12.85 -37.26 67.92
C ASN A 159 12.08 -35.95 67.72
N LYS A 160 12.79 -34.86 67.46
CA LYS A 160 12.19 -33.54 67.28
C LYS A 160 11.44 -33.46 65.95
N ILE A 161 11.99 -33.99 64.86
CA ILE A 161 11.30 -34.11 63.57
C ILE A 161 9.97 -34.85 63.72
N HIS A 162 9.97 -35.98 64.42
CA HIS A 162 8.75 -36.73 64.68
C HIS A 162 7.69 -35.90 65.43
N HIS A 163 8.09 -35.09 66.41
CA HIS A 163 7.17 -34.24 67.16
C HIS A 163 6.60 -33.10 66.31
N GLU A 164 7.48 -32.32 65.66
CA GLU A 164 7.09 -31.15 64.86
C GLU A 164 6.22 -31.53 63.67
N LEU A 165 6.56 -32.60 62.98
CA LEU A 165 5.79 -33.05 61.82
C LEU A 165 4.40 -33.51 62.24
N ASN A 166 4.28 -34.27 63.34
CA ASN A 166 2.98 -34.68 63.86
C ASN A 166 2.13 -33.48 64.31
N GLN A 167 2.74 -32.49 64.95
CA GLN A 167 2.04 -31.25 65.32
C GLN A 167 1.54 -30.51 64.07
N PHE A 168 2.40 -30.38 63.04
CA PHE A 168 2.04 -29.75 61.78
C PHE A 168 0.87 -30.48 61.08
N CYS A 169 0.94 -31.81 60.96
CA CYS A 169 -0.14 -32.59 60.34
C CYS A 169 -1.44 -32.56 61.16
N SER A 170 -1.37 -32.51 62.49
CA SER A 170 -2.58 -32.54 63.33
C SER A 170 -3.48 -31.32 63.15
N VAL A 171 -2.91 -30.18 62.75
CA VAL A 171 -3.65 -28.93 62.52
C VAL A 171 -4.21 -28.85 61.09
N HIS A 172 -3.58 -29.53 60.13
CA HIS A 172 -3.90 -29.39 58.71
C HIS A 172 -4.59 -30.63 58.14
N THR A 173 -5.44 -30.40 57.15
CA THR A 173 -6.10 -31.48 56.41
C THR A 173 -5.12 -32.19 55.47
N LEU A 174 -5.47 -33.40 55.03
CA LEU A 174 -4.66 -34.15 54.06
C LEU A 174 -4.39 -33.36 52.78
N GLN A 175 -5.38 -32.61 52.28
CA GLN A 175 -5.27 -31.80 51.07
C GLN A 175 -4.25 -30.67 51.25
N GLU A 176 -4.34 -29.95 52.37
CA GLU A 176 -3.44 -28.84 52.69
C GLU A 176 -2.00 -29.33 52.83
N VAL A 177 -1.76 -30.43 53.56
CA VAL A 177 -0.41 -31.00 53.75
C VAL A 177 0.18 -31.53 52.44
N TYR A 178 -0.63 -32.11 51.56
CA TYR A 178 -0.15 -32.74 50.33
C TYR A 178 0.05 -31.76 49.16
N ILE A 179 -0.79 -30.72 49.06
CA ILE A 179 -0.84 -29.82 47.89
C ILE A 179 -0.49 -28.38 48.26
N GLU A 180 -1.16 -27.80 49.26
CA GLU A 180 -1.13 -26.35 49.46
C GLU A 180 0.07 -25.88 50.29
N LEU A 181 0.46 -26.66 51.30
CA LEU A 181 1.47 -26.29 52.29
C LEU A 181 2.71 -27.19 52.26
N PHE A 182 2.79 -28.17 51.35
CA PHE A 182 3.92 -29.08 51.24
C PHE A 182 5.26 -28.32 51.11
N ASP A 183 5.29 -27.29 50.26
CA ASP A 183 6.50 -26.48 50.02
C ASP A 183 6.93 -25.67 51.25
N GLN A 184 6.05 -25.48 52.23
CA GLN A 184 6.35 -24.75 53.46
C GLN A 184 6.90 -25.66 54.57
N ILE A 185 6.75 -26.98 54.45
CA ILE A 185 7.18 -27.95 55.48
C ILE A 185 8.68 -27.89 55.67
N ASP A 186 9.45 -27.81 54.58
CA ASP A 186 10.92 -27.78 54.62
C ASP A 186 11.45 -26.60 55.46
N GLU A 187 10.97 -25.38 55.18
CA GLU A 187 11.39 -24.17 55.91
C GLU A 187 10.84 -24.12 57.33
N ASN A 188 9.58 -24.50 57.55
CA ASN A 188 9.00 -24.53 58.89
C ASN A 188 9.76 -25.51 59.80
N LEU A 189 10.09 -26.70 59.29
CA LEU A 189 10.81 -27.71 60.04
C LEU A 189 12.26 -27.26 60.32
N LYS A 190 12.93 -26.64 59.34
CA LYS A 190 14.26 -26.06 59.53
C LYS A 190 14.27 -24.99 60.63
N LEU A 191 13.32 -24.06 60.59
CA LEU A 191 13.22 -22.96 61.56
C LEU A 191 12.91 -23.50 62.95
N ALA A 192 11.94 -24.42 63.08
CA ALA A 192 11.57 -25.03 64.35
C ALA A 192 12.74 -25.80 64.97
N LEU A 193 13.45 -26.61 64.17
CA LEU A 193 14.64 -27.32 64.63
C LEU A 193 15.75 -26.36 65.08
N GLN A 194 16.06 -25.34 64.28
CA GLN A 194 17.13 -24.40 64.61
C GLN A 194 16.82 -23.55 65.85
N GLN A 195 15.56 -23.12 66.02
CA GLN A 195 15.13 -22.35 67.19
C GLN A 195 15.36 -23.12 68.49
N ASP A 196 14.97 -24.39 68.50
CA ASP A 196 15.12 -25.28 69.64
C ASP A 196 16.60 -25.56 69.95
N LEU A 197 17.39 -25.87 68.92
CA LEU A 197 18.82 -26.11 69.05
C LEU A 197 19.59 -24.89 69.56
N THR A 198 19.14 -23.67 69.22
CA THR A 198 19.77 -22.44 69.71
C THR A 198 19.70 -22.33 71.24
N SER A 199 18.65 -22.88 71.86
CA SER A 199 18.49 -22.88 73.32
C SER A 199 19.07 -24.12 74.01
N MET A 200 18.90 -25.29 73.40
CA MET A 200 19.23 -26.59 74.02
C MET A 200 20.66 -27.05 73.74
N ALA A 201 21.20 -26.70 72.57
CA ALA A 201 22.43 -27.25 72.02
C ALA A 201 23.20 -26.17 71.22
N PRO A 202 23.67 -25.09 71.87
CA PRO A 202 24.36 -24.00 71.19
C PRO A 202 25.64 -24.52 70.51
N GLY A 203 25.65 -24.51 69.17
CA GLY A 203 26.75 -25.01 68.36
C GLY A 203 26.37 -26.11 67.37
N LEU A 204 25.17 -26.70 67.47
CA LEU A 204 24.60 -27.54 66.41
C LEU A 204 23.78 -26.66 65.45
N VAL A 205 24.15 -26.66 64.17
CA VAL A 205 23.54 -25.80 63.15
C VAL A 205 22.90 -26.64 62.05
N ILE A 206 21.64 -26.36 61.76
CA ILE A 206 20.87 -26.96 60.66
C ILE A 206 21.05 -26.08 59.42
N GLN A 207 21.69 -26.63 58.39
CA GLN A 207 21.92 -25.94 57.13
C GLN A 207 20.68 -25.99 56.23
N ALA A 208 20.10 -27.18 56.09
CA ALA A 208 18.96 -27.43 55.22
C ALA A 208 18.17 -28.65 55.69
N VAL A 209 16.87 -28.63 55.44
CA VAL A 209 15.95 -29.75 55.65
C VAL A 209 15.24 -30.01 54.35
N ARG A 210 15.07 -31.29 54.00
CA ARG A 210 14.30 -31.69 52.82
C ARG A 210 13.38 -32.84 53.16
N VAL A 211 12.09 -32.67 52.88
CA VAL A 211 11.05 -33.66 53.11
C VAL A 211 10.55 -34.21 51.77
N THR A 212 10.43 -35.53 51.64
CA THR A 212 9.79 -36.13 50.46
C THR A 212 8.27 -36.05 50.56
N LYS A 213 7.56 -36.05 49.42
CA LYS A 213 6.08 -36.08 49.43
C LYS A 213 5.58 -37.29 50.25
N PRO A 214 4.55 -37.10 51.08
CA PRO A 214 4.04 -38.18 51.91
C PRO A 214 3.29 -39.21 51.05
N ASN A 215 3.43 -40.47 51.43
CA ASN A 215 2.74 -41.59 50.81
C ASN A 215 1.33 -41.71 51.39
N ILE A 216 0.32 -41.68 50.52
CA ILE A 216 -1.10 -41.75 50.86
C ILE A 216 -1.66 -43.10 50.36
N PRO A 217 -2.53 -43.78 51.14
CA PRO A 217 -3.21 -44.99 50.68
C PRO A 217 -3.94 -44.81 49.34
N GLU A 218 -3.82 -45.81 48.45
CA GLU A 218 -4.30 -45.72 47.05
C GLU A 218 -5.81 -45.49 46.91
N ALA A 219 -6.60 -45.92 47.90
CA ALA A 219 -8.05 -45.72 47.91
C ALA A 219 -8.43 -44.24 47.99
N ILE A 220 -7.67 -43.46 48.75
CA ILE A 220 -7.91 -42.04 48.97
C ILE A 220 -7.36 -41.23 47.79
N ARG A 221 -6.18 -41.59 47.28
CA ARG A 221 -5.54 -40.95 46.11
C ARG A 221 -6.48 -40.85 44.90
N ARG A 222 -7.16 -41.95 44.55
CA ARG A 222 -8.11 -41.98 43.43
C ARG A 222 -9.29 -41.02 43.59
N ASN A 223 -9.81 -40.88 44.80
CA ASN A 223 -10.93 -39.96 45.06
C ASN A 223 -10.52 -38.50 44.91
N TYR A 224 -9.29 -38.14 45.32
CA TYR A 224 -8.78 -36.79 45.17
C TYR A 224 -8.52 -36.41 43.71
N GLU A 225 -7.91 -37.31 42.93
CA GLU A 225 -7.69 -37.10 41.50
C GLU A 225 -9.01 -36.85 40.76
N LEU A 226 -10.06 -37.59 41.11
CA LEU A 226 -11.41 -37.38 40.56
C LEU A 226 -12.01 -36.05 41.00
N MET A 227 -11.98 -35.72 42.30
CA MET A 227 -12.53 -34.45 42.81
C MET A 227 -11.83 -33.22 42.23
N GLU A 228 -10.51 -33.28 42.05
CA GLU A 228 -9.74 -32.18 41.46
C GLU A 228 -10.09 -31.97 39.98
N SER A 229 -10.29 -33.07 39.24
CA SER A 229 -10.74 -32.99 37.85
C SER A 229 -12.13 -32.36 37.74
N GLU A 230 -13.05 -32.70 38.65
CA GLU A 230 -14.40 -32.11 38.69
C GLU A 230 -14.37 -30.64 39.12
N LYS A 231 -13.57 -30.28 40.12
CA LYS A 231 -13.37 -28.89 40.55
C LYS A 231 -12.88 -28.02 39.39
N THR A 232 -11.91 -28.52 38.63
CA THR A 232 -11.37 -27.82 37.44
C THR A 232 -12.43 -27.65 36.37
N LYS A 233 -13.22 -28.70 36.07
CA LYS A 233 -14.34 -28.63 35.11
C LYS A 233 -15.38 -27.58 35.52
N LEU A 234 -15.74 -27.54 36.80
CA LEU A 234 -16.73 -26.59 37.33
C LEU A 234 -16.24 -25.14 37.19
N LEU A 235 -14.97 -24.89 37.52
CA LEU A 235 -14.36 -23.57 37.34
C LEU A 235 -14.36 -23.12 35.87
N ILE A 236 -14.00 -24.02 34.94
CA ILE A 236 -14.03 -23.74 33.50
C ILE A 236 -15.46 -23.46 33.04
N ALA A 237 -16.44 -24.25 33.47
CA ALA A 237 -17.84 -24.04 33.14
C ALA A 237 -18.36 -22.68 33.63
N ALA A 238 -18.03 -22.29 34.86
CA ALA A 238 -18.41 -21.00 35.43
C ALA A 238 -17.77 -19.82 34.68
N GLN A 239 -16.50 -19.93 34.31
CA GLN A 239 -15.81 -18.92 33.50
C GLN A 239 -16.42 -18.81 32.09
N LYS A 240 -16.69 -19.96 31.45
CA LYS A 240 -17.32 -20.00 30.13
C LYS A 240 -18.70 -19.34 30.13
N GLN A 241 -19.49 -19.55 31.18
CA GLN A 241 -20.80 -18.90 31.33
C GLN A 241 -20.68 -17.37 31.37
N LYS A 242 -19.70 -16.82 32.09
CA LYS A 242 -19.45 -15.37 32.14
C LYS A 242 -19.05 -14.80 30.77
N VAL A 243 -18.24 -15.54 30.01
CA VAL A 243 -17.84 -15.13 28.66
C VAL A 243 -19.05 -15.05 27.74
N VAL A 244 -19.90 -16.08 27.74
CA VAL A 244 -21.12 -16.11 26.91
C VAL A 244 -22.05 -14.93 27.25
N GLU A 245 -22.22 -14.59 28.53
CA GLU A 245 -23.02 -13.44 28.93
C GLU A 245 -22.44 -12.11 28.42
N LYS A 246 -21.12 -11.93 28.53
CA LYS A 246 -20.43 -10.72 28.05
C LYS A 246 -20.42 -10.60 26.53
N GLU A 247 -20.29 -11.71 25.82
CA GLU A 247 -20.41 -11.75 24.36
C GLU A 247 -21.81 -11.36 23.90
N ALA A 248 -22.85 -11.91 24.54
CA ALA A 248 -24.24 -11.55 24.24
C ALA A 248 -24.54 -10.05 24.52
N GLU A 249 -24.00 -9.49 25.61
CA GLU A 249 -24.10 -8.06 25.91
C GLU A 249 -23.41 -7.22 24.82
N THR A 250 -22.23 -7.66 24.37
CA THR A 250 -21.43 -6.99 23.34
C THR A 250 -22.11 -7.03 21.97
N GLU A 251 -22.68 -8.16 21.58
CA GLU A 251 -23.44 -8.29 20.32
C GLU A 251 -24.66 -7.36 20.29
N ARG A 252 -25.40 -7.25 21.40
CA ARG A 252 -26.52 -6.30 21.50
C ARG A 252 -26.08 -4.85 21.30
N LYS A 253 -24.97 -4.44 21.93
CA LYS A 253 -24.42 -3.09 21.74
C LYS A 253 -23.96 -2.87 20.30
N LYS A 254 -23.30 -3.86 19.70
CA LYS A 254 -22.86 -3.79 18.31
C LYS A 254 -24.03 -3.65 17.33
N ALA A 255 -25.12 -4.38 17.56
CA ALA A 255 -26.33 -4.29 16.74
C ALA A 255 -26.98 -2.90 16.81
N LEU A 256 -27.02 -2.28 18.00
CA LEU A 256 -27.53 -0.91 18.16
C LEU A 256 -26.65 0.12 17.44
N ILE A 257 -25.33 0.03 17.61
CA ILE A 257 -24.37 0.92 16.95
C ILE A 257 -24.47 0.80 15.42
N GLU A 258 -24.61 -0.42 14.90
CA GLU A 258 -24.75 -0.63 13.46
C GLU A 258 -26.09 -0.07 12.94
N ALA A 259 -27.18 -0.27 13.68
CA ALA A 259 -28.47 0.31 13.30
C ALA A 259 -28.44 1.85 13.28
N GLU A 260 -27.81 2.48 14.26
CA GLU A 260 -27.64 3.95 14.32
C GLU A 260 -26.76 4.46 13.17
N LYS A 261 -25.65 3.77 12.89
CA LYS A 261 -24.77 4.08 11.76
C LYS A 261 -25.52 4.01 10.44
N VAL A 262 -26.33 2.97 10.22
CA VAL A 262 -27.15 2.84 9.01
C VAL A 262 -28.15 4.00 8.89
N ALA A 263 -28.77 4.42 9.99
CA ALA A 263 -29.67 5.57 10.01
C ALA A 263 -28.95 6.88 9.64
N GLN A 264 -27.77 7.15 10.21
CA GLN A 264 -26.96 8.34 9.89
C GLN A 264 -26.50 8.35 8.42
N VAL A 265 -26.04 7.21 7.90
CA VAL A 265 -25.64 7.10 6.49
C VAL A 265 -26.84 7.33 5.56
N ALA A 266 -28.02 6.82 5.92
CA ALA A 266 -29.24 7.06 5.16
C ALA A 266 -29.63 8.54 5.14
N GLU A 267 -29.51 9.25 6.27
CA GLU A 267 -29.77 10.69 6.36
C GLU A 267 -28.83 11.50 5.47
N ILE A 268 -27.51 11.23 5.51
CA ILE A 268 -26.52 11.89 4.65
C ILE A 268 -26.84 11.63 3.17
N THR A 269 -27.14 10.37 2.82
CA THR A 269 -27.46 9.99 1.44
C THR A 269 -28.74 10.68 0.96
N TYR A 270 -29.73 10.82 1.83
CA TYR A 270 -30.96 11.54 1.51
C TYR A 270 -30.70 13.04 1.34
N GLY A 271 -29.91 13.65 2.23
CA GLY A 271 -29.49 15.05 2.11
C GLY A 271 -28.76 15.35 0.79
N GLN A 272 -27.86 14.45 0.35
CA GLN A 272 -27.17 14.57 -0.94
C GLN A 272 -28.16 14.55 -2.12
N LYS A 273 -29.14 13.63 -2.11
CA LYS A 273 -30.17 13.56 -3.16
C LYS A 273 -31.05 14.81 -3.20
N VAL A 274 -31.43 15.34 -2.03
CA VAL A 274 -32.21 16.59 -1.97
C VAL A 274 -31.40 17.75 -2.54
N MET A 275 -30.14 17.89 -2.13
CA MET A 275 -29.22 18.90 -2.66
C MET A 275 -29.07 18.79 -4.18
N GLU A 276 -28.89 17.58 -4.72
CA GLU A 276 -28.80 17.33 -6.16
C GLU A 276 -30.06 17.81 -6.89
N LYS A 277 -31.26 17.47 -6.38
CA LYS A 277 -32.52 17.95 -6.96
C LYS A 277 -32.71 19.46 -6.88
N GLU A 278 -32.25 20.09 -5.80
CA GLU A 278 -32.25 21.56 -5.70
C GLU A 278 -31.28 22.19 -6.72
N THR A 279 -30.11 21.59 -6.94
CA THR A 279 -29.17 22.07 -7.95
C THR A 279 -29.70 21.89 -9.37
N GLU A 280 -30.32 20.75 -9.69
CA GLU A 280 -31.00 20.53 -10.98
C GLU A 280 -32.06 21.62 -11.23
N LYS A 281 -32.88 21.92 -10.22
CA LYS A 281 -33.88 22.99 -10.31
C LYS A 281 -33.25 24.35 -10.59
N LYS A 282 -32.17 24.72 -9.89
CA LYS A 282 -31.45 25.99 -10.12
C LYS A 282 -30.84 26.08 -11.51
N ILE A 283 -30.29 24.97 -12.03
CA ILE A 283 -29.75 24.92 -13.39
C ILE A 283 -30.87 25.21 -14.40
N SER A 284 -32.02 24.55 -14.26
CA SER A 284 -33.19 24.79 -15.11
C SER A 284 -33.64 26.26 -15.08
N GLU A 285 -33.72 26.87 -13.89
CA GLU A 285 -34.10 28.29 -13.76
C GLU A 285 -33.09 29.24 -14.45
N ILE A 286 -31.79 28.93 -14.37
CA ILE A 286 -30.74 29.70 -15.05
C ILE A 286 -30.83 29.52 -16.57
N GLU A 287 -31.07 28.30 -17.05
CA GLU A 287 -31.24 28.01 -18.47
C GLU A 287 -32.44 28.76 -19.07
N ASP A 288 -33.58 28.74 -18.38
CA ASP A 288 -34.78 29.50 -18.79
C ASP A 288 -34.51 31.00 -18.84
N ALA A 289 -33.85 31.55 -17.82
CA ALA A 289 -33.49 32.96 -17.78
C ALA A 289 -32.49 33.34 -18.89
N ALA A 290 -31.49 32.49 -19.16
CA ALA A 290 -30.52 32.69 -20.21
C ALA A 290 -31.15 32.61 -21.60
N PHE A 291 -32.09 31.69 -21.82
CA PHE A 291 -32.85 31.58 -23.06
C PHE A 291 -33.66 32.85 -23.32
N LEU A 292 -34.41 33.32 -22.32
CA LEU A 292 -35.19 34.55 -22.43
C LEU A 292 -34.31 35.76 -22.73
N ALA A 293 -33.15 35.87 -22.06
CA ALA A 293 -32.22 36.97 -22.28
C ALA A 293 -31.63 36.95 -23.71
N ARG A 294 -31.31 35.78 -24.25
CA ARG A 294 -30.82 35.63 -25.64
C ARG A 294 -31.87 36.05 -26.67
N GLU A 295 -33.10 35.57 -26.53
CA GLU A 295 -34.19 35.91 -27.45
C GLU A 295 -34.48 37.42 -27.42
N LYS A 296 -34.47 38.03 -26.23
CA LYS A 296 -34.62 39.48 -26.10
C LYS A 296 -33.47 40.25 -26.76
N ALA A 297 -32.23 39.86 -26.52
CA ALA A 297 -31.07 40.50 -27.13
C ALA A 297 -31.09 40.42 -28.67
N LYS A 298 -31.56 39.29 -29.21
CA LYS A 298 -31.73 39.12 -30.66
C LYS A 298 -32.81 40.06 -31.20
N ALA A 299 -33.97 40.13 -30.56
CA ALA A 299 -35.04 41.03 -30.96
C ALA A 299 -34.62 42.52 -30.88
N ASP A 300 -33.89 42.90 -29.83
CA ASP A 300 -33.36 44.26 -29.66
C ASP A 300 -32.34 44.60 -30.76
N ALA A 301 -31.46 43.66 -31.11
CA ALA A 301 -30.47 43.83 -32.19
C ALA A 301 -31.14 43.97 -33.57
N GLU A 302 -32.16 43.17 -33.86
CA GLU A 302 -32.96 43.28 -35.09
C GLU A 302 -33.66 44.64 -35.19
N CYS A 303 -34.28 45.09 -34.09
CA CYS A 303 -34.92 46.41 -34.02
C CYS A 303 -33.93 47.54 -34.26
N TYR A 304 -32.76 47.51 -33.60
CA TYR A 304 -31.72 48.52 -33.77
C TYR A 304 -31.18 48.57 -35.21
N THR A 305 -30.95 47.41 -35.81
CA THR A 305 -30.48 47.29 -37.20
C THR A 305 -31.51 47.88 -38.17
N ALA A 306 -32.78 47.53 -38.02
CA ALA A 306 -33.86 48.07 -38.85
C ALA A 306 -33.98 49.59 -38.72
N MET A 307 -33.87 50.14 -37.50
CA MET A 307 -33.86 51.58 -37.26
C MET A 307 -32.68 52.27 -37.95
N LYS A 308 -31.47 51.71 -37.86
CA LYS A 308 -30.28 52.29 -38.48
C LYS A 308 -30.30 52.23 -39.99
N ILE A 309 -30.83 51.16 -40.58
CA ILE A 309 -31.04 51.07 -42.03
C ILE A 309 -32.07 52.12 -42.48
N ALA A 310 -33.17 52.30 -41.74
CA ALA A 310 -34.18 53.31 -42.06
C ALA A 310 -33.64 54.75 -41.93
N GLU A 311 -32.75 54.99 -40.97
CA GLU A 311 -32.06 56.27 -40.79
C GLU A 311 -31.06 56.54 -41.93
N ALA A 312 -30.20 55.56 -42.28
CA ALA A 312 -29.24 55.67 -43.37
C ALA A 312 -29.90 55.87 -44.74
N ASN A 313 -31.07 55.27 -44.97
CA ASN A 313 -31.82 55.42 -46.23
C ASN A 313 -32.44 56.82 -46.41
N LYS A 314 -32.55 57.64 -45.36
CA LYS A 314 -33.09 59.02 -45.48
C LYS A 314 -32.11 60.00 -46.10
N ASP A 315 -30.81 59.73 -46.00
CA ASP A 315 -29.75 60.67 -46.41
C ASP A 315 -29.12 60.33 -47.78
N LEU A 316 -29.52 59.21 -48.40
CA LEU A 316 -29.06 58.84 -49.74
C LEU A 316 -29.87 59.59 -50.81
N PRO A 317 -29.24 60.28 -51.77
CA PRO A 317 -29.97 60.81 -52.92
C PRO A 317 -30.64 59.65 -53.65
N ALA A 318 -31.94 59.78 -53.97
CA ALA A 318 -32.72 58.78 -54.71
C ALA A 318 -32.22 58.67 -56.16
N ILE A 319 -31.06 58.04 -56.37
CA ILE A 319 -30.52 57.79 -57.70
C ILE A 319 -31.23 56.57 -58.25
N GLN A 320 -32.09 56.76 -59.25
CA GLN A 320 -32.74 55.67 -59.95
C GLN A 320 -31.70 54.89 -60.78
N PRO A 321 -31.49 53.58 -60.54
CA PRO A 321 -30.48 52.81 -61.26
C PRO A 321 -30.86 52.65 -62.74
N ARG A 322 -29.87 52.77 -63.63
CA ARG A 322 -30.02 52.52 -65.06
C ARG A 322 -29.92 51.02 -65.33
N LEU A 323 -30.91 50.48 -66.03
CA LEU A 323 -30.90 49.11 -66.52
C LEU A 323 -30.09 48.99 -67.82
N VAL A 324 -29.04 48.16 -67.81
CA VAL A 324 -28.25 47.77 -68.99
C VAL A 324 -28.68 46.36 -69.41
N ALA A 325 -29.41 46.23 -70.53
CA ALA A 325 -29.88 44.94 -71.03
C ALA A 325 -28.77 44.19 -71.77
N VAL A 326 -28.30 43.08 -71.22
CA VAL A 326 -27.17 42.31 -71.75
C VAL A 326 -27.64 41.34 -72.84
N SER A 327 -27.42 41.71 -74.10
CA SER A 327 -27.90 41.00 -75.29
C SER A 327 -26.90 40.03 -75.92
N LYS A 328 -25.75 39.78 -75.26
CA LYS A 328 -24.76 38.80 -75.71
C LYS A 328 -25.40 37.44 -76.00
N THR A 329 -24.95 36.79 -77.07
CA THR A 329 -25.46 35.51 -77.59
C THR A 329 -26.93 35.52 -78.03
N LYS A 330 -27.60 36.68 -78.09
CA LYS A 330 -28.99 36.82 -78.56
C LYS A 330 -29.03 37.44 -79.97
N PRO A 331 -29.96 37.02 -80.85
CA PRO A 331 -30.08 37.56 -82.20
C PRO A 331 -30.51 39.04 -82.19
N ALA A 332 -30.21 39.75 -83.28
CA ALA A 332 -30.54 41.18 -83.43
C ALA A 332 -32.06 41.47 -83.31
N ASP A 333 -32.92 40.54 -83.73
CA ASP A 333 -34.38 40.73 -83.66
C ASP A 333 -34.88 40.87 -82.20
N MET A 334 -34.27 40.17 -81.24
CA MET A 334 -34.60 40.32 -79.81
C MET A 334 -34.17 41.68 -79.24
N VAL A 335 -33.07 42.25 -79.76
CA VAL A 335 -32.63 43.60 -79.38
C VAL A 335 -33.64 44.63 -79.87
N ILE A 336 -34.13 44.47 -81.11
CA ILE A 336 -35.16 45.35 -81.70
C ILE A 336 -36.47 45.26 -80.91
N GLU A 337 -36.89 44.05 -80.53
CA GLU A 337 -38.07 43.83 -79.70
C GLU A 337 -37.96 44.54 -78.34
N ALA A 338 -36.85 44.32 -77.61
CA ALA A 338 -36.60 44.99 -76.34
C ALA A 338 -36.54 46.52 -76.49
N TYR A 339 -35.98 47.01 -77.61
CA TYR A 339 -35.97 48.44 -77.93
C TYR A 339 -37.39 48.99 -78.14
N GLY A 340 -38.25 48.23 -78.80
CA GLY A 340 -39.68 48.54 -78.98
C GLY A 340 -40.43 48.70 -77.66
N HIS A 341 -39.98 48.01 -76.61
CA HIS A 341 -40.52 48.12 -75.24
C HIS A 341 -39.88 49.23 -74.39
N GLY A 342 -39.11 50.14 -75.00
CA GLY A 342 -38.55 51.30 -74.32
C GLY A 342 -37.12 51.11 -73.78
N GLN A 343 -36.52 49.93 -73.95
CA GLN A 343 -35.12 49.73 -73.60
C GLN A 343 -34.23 50.53 -74.57
N ARG A 344 -33.25 51.25 -74.03
CA ARG A 344 -32.30 52.05 -74.85
C ARG A 344 -30.85 51.65 -74.65
N THR A 345 -30.51 51.10 -73.50
CA THR A 345 -29.13 50.77 -73.13
C THR A 345 -28.89 49.26 -73.19
N PHE A 346 -27.91 48.84 -74.00
CA PHE A 346 -27.61 47.44 -74.23
C PHE A 346 -26.13 47.14 -73.98
N GLY A 347 -25.85 45.99 -73.38
CA GLY A 347 -24.51 45.54 -73.03
C GLY A 347 -24.05 44.36 -73.89
N GLU A 348 -22.85 44.45 -74.46
CA GLU A 348 -22.24 43.38 -75.24
C GLU A 348 -20.85 42.99 -74.71
N ASN A 349 -20.55 41.69 -74.78
CA ASN A 349 -19.30 41.12 -74.27
C ASN A 349 -18.22 40.96 -75.35
N TYR A 350 -18.61 40.75 -76.62
CA TYR A 350 -17.70 40.42 -77.70
C TYR A 350 -17.68 41.52 -78.75
N VAL A 351 -16.50 42.05 -79.09
CA VAL A 351 -16.35 43.20 -80.01
C VAL A 351 -16.92 42.89 -81.39
N GLN A 352 -16.68 41.68 -81.90
CA GLN A 352 -17.14 41.26 -83.22
C GLN A 352 -18.67 41.16 -83.28
N GLU A 353 -19.29 40.52 -82.27
CA GLU A 353 -20.74 40.41 -82.16
C GLU A 353 -21.40 41.78 -82.03
N LEU A 354 -20.83 42.67 -81.22
CA LEU A 354 -21.30 44.05 -81.08
C LEU A 354 -21.23 44.80 -82.42
N LEU A 355 -20.12 44.68 -83.15
CA LEU A 355 -19.96 45.34 -84.44
C LEU A 355 -20.97 44.82 -85.48
N GLU A 356 -21.19 43.51 -85.52
CA GLU A 356 -22.17 42.87 -86.41
C GLU A 356 -23.60 43.32 -86.11
N LYS A 357 -23.99 43.38 -84.82
CA LYS A 357 -25.31 43.86 -84.40
C LYS A 357 -25.47 45.37 -84.67
N ALA A 358 -24.49 46.17 -84.26
CA ALA A 358 -24.56 47.62 -84.41
C ALA A 358 -24.53 48.06 -85.88
N SER A 359 -23.89 47.29 -86.76
CA SER A 359 -23.86 47.55 -88.21
C SER A 359 -25.05 46.92 -88.97
N ASN A 360 -25.94 46.20 -88.29
CA ASN A 360 -27.08 45.57 -88.92
C ASN A 360 -28.05 46.65 -89.45
N PRO A 361 -28.43 46.62 -90.75
CA PRO A 361 -29.34 47.62 -91.33
C PRO A 361 -30.66 47.78 -90.58
N LYS A 362 -31.18 46.70 -89.98
CA LYS A 362 -32.42 46.75 -89.17
C LYS A 362 -32.22 47.53 -87.87
N ILE A 363 -31.09 47.35 -87.18
CA ILE A 363 -30.81 48.07 -85.94
C ILE A 363 -30.53 49.55 -86.23
N LEU A 364 -29.77 49.85 -87.28
CA LEU A 364 -29.47 51.23 -87.68
C LEU A 364 -30.73 52.03 -88.06
N SER A 365 -31.72 51.38 -88.67
CA SER A 365 -32.96 52.05 -89.08
C SER A 365 -34.03 52.09 -87.98
N LEU A 366 -34.23 51.00 -87.24
CA LEU A 366 -35.30 50.89 -86.23
C LEU A 366 -34.90 51.39 -84.84
N CYS A 367 -33.60 51.41 -84.53
CA CYS A 367 -33.09 51.71 -83.18
C CYS A 367 -32.07 52.87 -83.20
N PRO A 368 -32.43 54.08 -83.68
CA PRO A 368 -31.48 55.18 -83.86
C PRO A 368 -30.86 55.67 -82.54
N GLU A 369 -31.58 55.56 -81.42
CA GLU A 369 -31.12 56.03 -80.09
C GLU A 369 -30.45 54.96 -79.23
N ILE A 370 -30.13 53.80 -79.80
CA ILE A 370 -29.53 52.70 -79.04
C ILE A 370 -28.19 53.13 -78.43
N LYS A 371 -27.94 52.77 -77.18
CA LYS A 371 -26.70 53.07 -76.46
C LYS A 371 -25.97 51.77 -76.16
N TRP A 372 -24.88 51.54 -76.88
CA TRP A 372 -24.07 50.34 -76.70
C TRP A 372 -23.04 50.53 -75.58
N HIS A 373 -23.06 49.60 -74.64
CA HIS A 373 -22.09 49.46 -73.57
C HIS A 373 -21.23 48.23 -73.85
N PHE A 374 -19.91 48.40 -73.93
CA PHE A 374 -19.00 47.27 -73.99
C PHE A 374 -18.61 46.85 -72.58
N ILE A 375 -18.97 45.62 -72.21
CA ILE A 375 -18.88 45.09 -70.84
C ILE A 375 -18.03 43.82 -70.73
N GLY A 376 -17.38 43.40 -71.83
CA GLY A 376 -16.42 42.29 -71.86
C GLY A 376 -14.97 42.76 -71.80
N HIS A 377 -14.03 41.88 -71.52
CA HIS A 377 -12.61 42.26 -71.46
C HIS A 377 -12.09 42.73 -72.84
N LEU A 378 -11.53 43.95 -72.90
CA LEU A 378 -11.09 44.58 -74.14
C LEU A 378 -9.61 44.33 -74.40
N GLN A 379 -9.32 43.48 -75.39
CA GLN A 379 -7.95 43.28 -75.87
C GLN A 379 -7.47 44.46 -76.72
N LYS A 380 -6.19 44.86 -76.56
CA LYS A 380 -5.58 46.01 -77.25
C LYS A 380 -5.73 45.98 -78.78
N GLN A 381 -5.67 44.80 -79.40
CA GLN A 381 -5.81 44.62 -80.85
C GLN A 381 -7.22 44.91 -81.37
N ASN A 382 -8.24 44.72 -80.52
CA ASN A 382 -9.64 44.90 -80.88
C ASN A 382 -10.15 46.32 -80.60
N VAL A 383 -9.33 47.19 -79.98
CA VAL A 383 -9.68 48.59 -79.68
C VAL A 383 -10.16 49.31 -80.93
N ASN A 384 -9.41 49.24 -82.04
CA ASN A 384 -9.79 49.92 -83.28
C ASN A 384 -11.12 49.42 -83.85
N LYS A 385 -11.39 48.11 -83.75
CA LYS A 385 -12.67 47.51 -84.20
C LYS A 385 -13.83 48.00 -83.33
N LEU A 386 -13.63 48.07 -82.00
CA LEU A 386 -14.64 48.59 -81.08
C LEU A 386 -14.92 50.08 -81.33
N MET A 387 -13.88 50.90 -81.57
CA MET A 387 -14.09 52.32 -81.84
C MET A 387 -14.90 52.56 -83.12
N ALA A 388 -14.91 51.62 -84.08
CA ALA A 388 -15.70 51.72 -85.31
C ALA A 388 -17.21 51.45 -85.11
N VAL A 389 -17.62 50.94 -83.95
CA VAL A 389 -19.04 50.64 -83.65
C VAL A 389 -19.87 51.93 -83.66
N PRO A 390 -21.00 51.98 -84.41
CA PRO A 390 -21.93 53.09 -84.35
C PRO A 390 -22.67 53.10 -83.01
N ASN A 391 -22.95 54.29 -82.48
CA ASN A 391 -23.64 54.49 -81.20
C ASN A 391 -22.99 53.79 -79.99
N LEU A 392 -21.66 53.61 -80.02
CA LEU A 392 -20.90 53.21 -78.84
C LEU A 392 -20.98 54.32 -77.80
N PHE A 393 -21.63 54.04 -76.66
CA PHE A 393 -21.89 55.01 -75.62
C PHE A 393 -20.92 54.88 -74.44
N MET A 394 -20.55 53.66 -74.06
CA MET A 394 -19.73 53.41 -72.87
C MET A 394 -18.82 52.20 -73.02
N LEU A 395 -17.59 52.31 -72.51
CA LEU A 395 -16.66 51.20 -72.30
C LEU A 395 -16.48 50.97 -70.80
N GLU A 396 -16.97 49.86 -70.27
CA GLU A 396 -17.03 49.66 -68.83
C GLU A 396 -15.85 48.86 -68.25
N THR A 397 -14.90 48.43 -69.09
CA THR A 397 -13.88 47.43 -68.75
C THR A 397 -12.45 47.94 -68.89
N VAL A 398 -12.19 49.21 -68.59
CA VAL A 398 -10.82 49.73 -68.63
C VAL A 398 -10.06 49.22 -67.42
N ASP A 399 -8.99 48.46 -67.65
CA ASP A 399 -8.25 47.75 -66.59
C ASP A 399 -6.75 48.05 -66.57
N SER A 400 -6.25 48.99 -67.38
CA SER A 400 -4.84 49.37 -67.38
C SER A 400 -4.57 50.71 -68.03
N LEU A 401 -3.48 51.38 -67.61
CA LEU A 401 -3.00 52.64 -68.20
C LEU A 401 -2.78 52.51 -69.72
N LYS A 402 -2.14 51.41 -70.13
CA LYS A 402 -1.81 51.15 -71.55
C LYS A 402 -3.08 50.97 -72.39
N LEU A 403 -4.16 50.42 -71.83
CA LEU A 403 -5.44 50.29 -72.52
C LEU A 403 -6.12 51.66 -72.63
N ALA A 404 -6.16 52.44 -71.55
CA ALA A 404 -6.71 53.80 -71.54
C ALA A 404 -6.04 54.69 -72.61
N ASP A 405 -4.71 54.71 -72.69
CA ASP A 405 -3.97 55.48 -73.70
C ASP A 405 -4.31 55.06 -75.13
N LYS A 406 -4.44 53.76 -75.36
CA LYS A 406 -4.78 53.21 -76.67
C LYS A 406 -6.19 53.57 -77.09
N VAL A 407 -7.16 53.46 -76.17
CA VAL A 407 -8.56 53.83 -76.41
C VAL A 407 -8.68 55.33 -76.66
N ASN A 408 -8.02 56.17 -75.85
CA ASN A 408 -7.97 57.62 -76.03
C ASN A 408 -7.42 58.00 -77.42
N SER A 409 -6.28 57.43 -77.79
CA SER A 409 -5.63 57.71 -79.09
C SER A 409 -6.50 57.25 -80.27
N SER A 410 -7.16 56.09 -80.15
CA SER A 410 -8.02 55.56 -81.23
C SER A 410 -9.34 56.32 -81.34
N TRP A 411 -9.93 56.77 -80.22
CA TRP A 411 -11.13 57.61 -80.24
C TRP A 411 -10.85 59.00 -80.81
N GLN A 412 -9.68 59.58 -80.48
CA GLN A 412 -9.23 60.84 -81.06
C GLN A 412 -9.08 60.76 -82.58
N LYS A 413 -8.53 59.65 -83.09
CA LYS A 413 -8.41 59.39 -84.54
C LYS A 413 -9.75 59.22 -85.25
N LYS A 414 -10.79 58.75 -84.56
CA LYS A 414 -12.15 58.66 -85.10
C LYS A 414 -12.75 60.06 -85.36
N GLY A 415 -12.28 61.09 -84.65
CA GLY A 415 -12.73 62.47 -84.81
C GLY A 415 -14.15 62.72 -84.28
N SER A 416 -14.61 61.91 -83.32
CA SER A 416 -15.90 62.12 -82.66
C SER A 416 -15.89 63.40 -81.82
N PRO A 417 -16.93 64.26 -81.88
CA PRO A 417 -16.99 65.47 -81.06
C PRO A 417 -17.24 65.18 -79.57
N GLU A 418 -17.84 64.03 -79.26
CA GLU A 418 -18.12 63.60 -77.88
C GLU A 418 -16.98 62.75 -77.30
N ARG A 419 -16.71 62.92 -76.00
CA ARG A 419 -15.78 62.06 -75.24
C ARG A 419 -16.42 60.69 -74.99
N LEU A 420 -15.63 59.62 -75.14
CA LEU A 420 -16.12 58.27 -74.84
C LEU A 420 -16.20 58.08 -73.33
N LYS A 421 -17.38 57.68 -72.82
CA LYS A 421 -17.56 57.38 -71.40
C LYS A 421 -16.87 56.07 -71.06
N VAL A 422 -16.04 56.11 -70.02
CA VAL A 422 -15.28 54.95 -69.56
C VAL A 422 -15.50 54.69 -68.08
N MET A 423 -15.63 53.41 -67.73
CA MET A 423 -15.56 52.94 -66.34
C MET A 423 -14.31 52.10 -66.16
N VAL A 424 -13.72 52.20 -64.96
CA VAL A 424 -12.56 51.40 -64.58
C VAL A 424 -13.02 50.12 -63.90
N GLN A 425 -12.54 48.98 -64.39
CA GLN A 425 -12.89 47.68 -63.84
C GLN A 425 -12.02 47.35 -62.63
N ILE A 426 -12.64 47.04 -61.50
CA ILE A 426 -11.99 46.66 -60.25
C ILE A 426 -12.30 45.20 -59.93
N ASN A 427 -11.27 44.42 -59.61
CA ASN A 427 -11.43 43.09 -59.04
C ASN A 427 -11.54 43.19 -57.51
N THR A 428 -12.76 43.31 -56.99
CA THR A 428 -13.03 43.37 -55.54
C THR A 428 -12.96 41.98 -54.89
N SER A 429 -13.33 40.93 -55.62
CA SER A 429 -13.33 39.55 -55.11
C SER A 429 -11.95 38.90 -54.98
N GLY A 430 -10.90 39.48 -55.58
CA GLY A 430 -9.54 38.95 -55.55
C GLY A 430 -9.32 37.65 -56.33
N GLU A 431 -10.34 37.11 -57.00
CA GLU A 431 -10.23 35.89 -57.79
C GLU A 431 -9.37 36.11 -59.04
N GLU A 432 -8.38 35.24 -59.28
CA GLU A 432 -7.51 35.31 -60.48
C GLU A 432 -8.27 35.10 -61.80
N SER A 433 -9.44 34.47 -61.74
CA SER A 433 -10.27 34.21 -62.93
C SER A 433 -10.97 35.46 -63.48
N LYS A 434 -10.96 36.57 -62.73
CA LYS A 434 -11.65 37.82 -63.07
C LYS A 434 -10.67 38.92 -63.49
N HIS A 435 -11.07 39.66 -64.51
CA HIS A 435 -10.35 40.84 -64.97
C HIS A 435 -10.64 42.06 -64.09
N GLY A 436 -9.73 43.02 -64.11
CA GLY A 436 -9.83 44.27 -63.36
C GLY A 436 -8.56 44.58 -62.58
N LEU A 437 -8.44 45.82 -62.13
CA LEU A 437 -7.36 46.27 -61.28
C LEU A 437 -7.64 45.90 -59.82
N PRO A 438 -6.60 45.66 -59.00
CA PRO A 438 -6.77 45.63 -57.57
C PRO A 438 -7.21 47.03 -57.07
N PRO A 439 -7.98 47.12 -55.96
CA PRO A 439 -8.43 48.41 -55.42
C PRO A 439 -7.30 49.43 -55.20
N SER A 440 -6.11 48.96 -54.80
CA SER A 440 -4.93 49.79 -54.57
C SER A 440 -4.39 50.50 -55.83
N GLU A 441 -4.53 49.89 -57.01
CA GLU A 441 -3.99 50.43 -58.28
C GLU A 441 -5.02 51.27 -59.04
N THR A 442 -6.29 51.23 -58.63
CA THR A 442 -7.41 51.88 -59.32
C THR A 442 -7.23 53.41 -59.37
N ILE A 443 -6.79 54.02 -58.25
CA ILE A 443 -6.62 55.48 -58.13
C ILE A 443 -5.67 56.01 -59.21
N ALA A 444 -4.53 55.35 -59.39
CA ALA A 444 -3.52 55.75 -60.35
C ALA A 444 -4.05 55.72 -61.81
N VAL A 445 -4.92 54.77 -62.13
CA VAL A 445 -5.53 54.67 -63.48
C VAL A 445 -6.59 55.75 -63.69
N VAL A 446 -7.42 56.04 -62.69
CA VAL A 446 -8.43 57.12 -62.77
C VAL A 446 -7.76 58.48 -62.91
N GLU A 447 -6.72 58.76 -62.12
CA GLU A 447 -5.92 59.99 -62.21
C GLU A 447 -5.30 60.15 -63.61
N HIS A 448 -4.76 59.07 -64.17
CA HIS A 448 -4.19 59.08 -65.51
C HIS A 448 -5.24 59.34 -66.61
N ILE A 449 -6.44 58.74 -66.50
CA ILE A 449 -7.54 59.00 -67.45
C ILE A 449 -7.93 60.48 -67.40
N ASN A 450 -8.14 61.04 -66.20
CA ASN A 450 -8.55 62.42 -66.04
C ASN A 450 -7.47 63.43 -66.50
N ALA A 451 -6.19 63.13 -66.27
CA ALA A 451 -5.10 64.04 -66.58
C ALA A 451 -4.60 63.95 -68.03
N LYS A 452 -4.55 62.75 -68.63
CA LYS A 452 -3.85 62.50 -69.91
C LYS A 452 -4.73 62.00 -71.05
N CYS A 453 -6.01 61.66 -70.79
CA CYS A 453 -6.92 61.15 -71.81
C CYS A 453 -8.07 62.14 -72.11
N PRO A 454 -7.82 63.22 -72.87
CA PRO A 454 -8.83 64.26 -73.12
C PRO A 454 -10.04 63.75 -73.92
N SER A 455 -9.88 62.66 -74.68
CA SER A 455 -10.95 62.10 -75.52
C SER A 455 -11.85 61.11 -74.75
N LEU A 456 -11.53 60.82 -73.49
CA LEU A 456 -12.29 59.90 -72.62
C LEU A 456 -12.92 60.67 -71.46
N GLU A 457 -14.11 60.29 -71.03
CA GLU A 457 -14.80 60.82 -69.86
C GLU A 457 -14.90 59.69 -68.81
N PHE A 458 -14.24 59.85 -67.67
CA PHE A 458 -14.38 58.91 -66.57
C PHE A 458 -15.73 59.09 -65.88
N VAL A 459 -16.56 58.04 -65.82
CA VAL A 459 -17.94 58.12 -65.31
C VAL A 459 -18.22 57.21 -64.11
N GLY A 460 -17.28 56.34 -63.73
CA GLY A 460 -17.46 55.49 -62.55
C GLY A 460 -16.59 54.24 -62.52
N LEU A 461 -16.88 53.39 -61.55
CA LEU A 461 -16.19 52.13 -61.29
C LEU A 461 -17.11 50.97 -61.65
N MET A 462 -16.50 49.85 -62.04
CA MET A 462 -17.22 48.65 -62.43
C MET A 462 -16.62 47.44 -61.76
N THR A 463 -17.44 46.63 -61.13
CA THR A 463 -16.99 45.36 -60.56
C THR A 463 -17.91 44.20 -60.92
N ILE A 464 -17.38 42.99 -60.73
CA ILE A 464 -18.11 41.73 -60.87
C ILE A 464 -17.88 40.96 -59.57
N GLY A 465 -18.93 40.88 -58.74
CA GLY A 465 -18.88 40.16 -57.46
C GLY A 465 -18.60 38.66 -57.60
N SER A 466 -18.24 38.05 -56.48
CA SER A 466 -18.10 36.61 -56.26
C SER A 466 -19.30 35.83 -56.79
N PHE A 467 -19.02 34.73 -57.49
CA PHE A 467 -20.07 33.87 -57.99
C PHE A 467 -20.68 33.08 -56.83
N GLY A 468 -22.01 33.09 -56.71
CA GLY A 468 -22.71 32.24 -55.74
C GLY A 468 -22.66 32.71 -54.28
N HIS A 469 -22.38 34.01 -54.02
CA HIS A 469 -22.49 34.54 -52.65
C HIS A 469 -23.91 34.34 -52.10
N ASP A 470 -23.99 33.65 -50.97
CA ASP A 470 -25.25 33.38 -50.30
C ASP A 470 -25.74 34.65 -49.59
N LEU A 471 -26.87 35.18 -50.06
CA LEU A 471 -27.50 36.36 -49.47
C LEU A 471 -27.98 36.11 -48.02
N SER A 472 -28.09 34.85 -47.58
CA SER A 472 -28.38 34.50 -46.19
C SER A 472 -27.22 34.84 -45.24
N GLN A 473 -25.99 34.90 -45.76
CA GLN A 473 -24.78 35.28 -45.02
C GLN A 473 -24.59 36.80 -44.92
N GLY A 474 -25.60 37.56 -45.34
CA GLY A 474 -25.57 39.02 -45.39
C GLY A 474 -25.34 39.57 -46.79
N PRO A 475 -25.44 40.91 -46.94
CA PRO A 475 -25.21 41.60 -48.21
C PRO A 475 -23.83 41.27 -48.77
N ASN A 476 -23.75 41.03 -50.08
CA ASN A 476 -22.49 40.65 -50.71
C ASN A 476 -21.43 41.75 -50.49
N PRO A 477 -20.31 41.44 -49.80
CA PRO A 477 -19.30 42.43 -49.45
C PRO A 477 -18.68 43.11 -50.68
N ASP A 478 -18.65 42.44 -51.84
CA ASP A 478 -18.13 42.98 -53.09
C ASP A 478 -18.92 44.19 -53.60
N PHE A 479 -20.22 44.27 -53.26
CA PHE A 479 -21.09 45.39 -53.62
C PHE A 479 -21.26 46.41 -52.49
N GLN A 480 -20.87 46.08 -51.26
CA GLN A 480 -20.88 47.04 -50.15
C GLN A 480 -19.76 48.08 -50.25
N ILE A 481 -18.65 47.72 -50.90
CA ILE A 481 -17.52 48.63 -51.16
C ILE A 481 -17.94 49.73 -52.17
N GLU A 482 -18.92 49.45 -53.03
CA GLU A 482 -19.48 50.40 -54.00
C GLU A 482 -20.85 50.91 -53.53
N VAL A 483 -20.87 51.98 -52.73
CA VAL A 483 -22.13 52.58 -52.26
C VAL A 483 -22.91 53.16 -53.45
N GLY A 484 -24.04 52.54 -53.80
CA GLY A 484 -25.03 53.07 -54.74
C GLY A 484 -24.81 52.68 -56.21
N SER A 485 -25.11 51.44 -56.58
CA SER A 485 -25.03 50.98 -57.97
C SER A 485 -25.95 51.80 -58.89
N THR A 486 -25.34 52.49 -59.85
CA THR A 486 -26.06 53.37 -60.80
C THR A 486 -26.34 52.70 -62.15
N ASN A 487 -25.65 51.60 -62.48
CA ASN A 487 -25.88 50.79 -63.67
C ASN A 487 -26.01 49.31 -63.27
N VAL A 488 -27.17 48.69 -63.54
CA VAL A 488 -27.42 47.27 -63.27
C VAL A 488 -27.50 46.49 -64.58
N ARG A 489 -26.66 45.47 -64.73
CA ARG A 489 -26.58 44.65 -65.94
C ARG A 489 -27.43 43.39 -65.81
N ILE A 490 -28.46 43.25 -66.64
CA ILE A 490 -29.39 42.10 -66.59
C ILE A 490 -29.47 41.44 -67.97
N GLY A 491 -29.30 40.11 -68.01
CA GLY A 491 -29.34 39.33 -69.26
C GLY A 491 -30.47 38.31 -69.30
N SER A 492 -30.28 37.16 -68.65
CA SER A 492 -31.19 36.01 -68.79
C SER A 492 -32.62 36.27 -68.33
N ILE A 493 -32.83 37.19 -67.39
CA ILE A 493 -34.17 37.60 -66.94
C ILE A 493 -34.93 38.36 -68.06
N ILE A 494 -34.22 39.12 -68.89
CA ILE A 494 -34.82 39.92 -69.98
C ILE A 494 -34.98 39.08 -71.24
N PHE A 495 -33.95 38.31 -71.62
CA PHE A 495 -33.89 37.62 -72.91
C PHE A 495 -34.06 36.08 -72.82
N GLY A 496 -34.35 35.53 -71.64
CA GLY A 496 -34.40 34.09 -71.39
C GLY A 496 -33.03 33.42 -71.31
N GLU A 497 -33.02 32.11 -71.06
CA GLU A 497 -31.80 31.30 -70.90
C GLU A 497 -30.85 31.41 -72.09
N ARG A 498 -29.55 31.23 -71.81
CA ARG A 498 -28.48 31.44 -72.79
C ARG A 498 -28.07 30.11 -73.40
N ASP A 499 -27.98 30.07 -74.72
CA ASP A 499 -27.38 28.96 -75.45
C ASP A 499 -25.90 29.29 -75.74
N TYR A 500 -24.99 28.59 -75.06
CA TYR A 500 -23.55 28.79 -75.20
C TYR A 500 -22.91 27.94 -76.33
N SER A 501 -23.71 27.18 -77.10
CA SER A 501 -23.23 26.32 -78.18
C SER A 501 -22.67 27.07 -79.40
N LYS A 502 -22.95 28.38 -79.54
CA LYS A 502 -22.56 29.22 -80.68
C LYS A 502 -21.54 30.32 -80.34
N LYS A 503 -20.50 30.03 -79.55
CA LYS A 503 -19.42 31.02 -79.31
C LYS A 503 -18.55 31.23 -80.56
N PRO A 504 -18.25 32.47 -80.98
CA PRO A 504 -17.20 32.70 -81.97
C PRO A 504 -15.83 32.32 -81.36
N THR A 505 -15.07 31.48 -82.06
CA THR A 505 -13.74 31.01 -81.63
C THR A 505 -12.74 32.15 -81.56
N PRO A 506 -11.96 32.29 -80.47
CA PRO A 506 -10.85 33.23 -80.42
C PRO A 506 -9.70 32.75 -81.32
N ASP A 507 -9.09 33.69 -82.06
CA ASP A 507 -7.90 33.45 -82.90
C ASP A 507 -6.78 32.78 -82.10
N LYS A 508 -6.37 31.58 -82.54
CA LYS A 508 -5.30 30.78 -81.93
C LYS A 508 -3.94 31.23 -82.45
N CYS A 509 -3.03 31.59 -81.54
CA CYS A 509 -1.59 31.38 -81.73
C CYS A 509 -1.11 30.37 -80.67
N ALA A 510 -0.36 29.36 -81.13
CA ALA A 510 0.28 28.29 -80.37
C ALA A 510 1.30 28.84 -79.32
N ALA A 511 1.77 28.15 -78.28
CA ALA A 511 1.87 26.73 -77.95
C ALA A 511 2.10 26.56 -76.42
N ASP A 512 2.16 25.29 -76.00
CA ASP A 512 2.78 24.73 -74.79
C ASP A 512 1.96 24.56 -73.50
N VAL A 513 1.31 23.38 -73.45
CA VAL A 513 0.87 22.67 -72.24
C VAL A 513 2.05 21.85 -71.71
N LYS A 514 2.53 22.16 -70.50
CA LYS A 514 3.28 21.23 -69.65
C LYS A 514 2.38 20.79 -68.50
N ALA A 515 2.05 19.51 -68.47
CA ALA A 515 1.39 18.84 -67.34
C ALA A 515 2.37 18.68 -66.15
N PRO A 516 1.84 18.56 -64.91
CA PRO A 516 2.45 17.64 -63.96
C PRO A 516 1.44 16.71 -63.26
N ARG A 517 1.73 15.41 -63.42
CA ARG A 517 1.76 14.30 -62.44
C ARG A 517 0.84 14.36 -61.21
N GLU A 518 -0.08 13.39 -61.16
CA GLU A 518 -0.62 12.79 -59.93
C GLU A 518 0.47 12.00 -59.19
N VAL A 519 0.51 12.11 -57.85
CA VAL A 519 0.59 10.97 -56.91
C VAL A 519 -0.12 11.34 -55.60
N ALA A 520 -1.20 10.60 -55.33
CA ALA A 520 -1.72 10.02 -54.08
C ALA A 520 -1.89 10.84 -52.77
N GLN A 521 -3.14 10.81 -52.27
CA GLN A 521 -3.61 10.36 -50.93
C GLN A 521 -2.72 10.68 -49.71
N GLU A 522 -3.23 11.24 -48.62
CA GLU A 522 -4.34 10.69 -47.82
C GLU A 522 -4.88 11.73 -46.79
N HIS A 523 -6.20 11.69 -46.61
CA HIS A 523 -7.09 12.28 -45.58
C HIS A 523 -7.22 13.79 -45.37
#